data_AF-A0A2T1E2X2-F1
#
_entry.id   AF-A0A2T1E2X2-F1
#
_cell.length_a   1.000
_cell.length_b   1.000
_cell.length_c   1.000
_cell.angle_alpha   90.00
_cell.angle_beta   90.00
_cell.angle_gamma   90.00
#
_symmetry.space_group_name_H-M   'P 1'
#
loop_
_entity.id
_entity.type
_entity.pdbx_description
1 polymer ?
#
loop_
_entity_poly.entity_id
_entity_poly.type
_entity_poly.pdbx_seq_one_letter_code
_entity_poly.pdbx_strand_id
1 'polypeptide(L)'
;MSRPFNIEITESEAELKKQLQHVREAIAKEKLQMRWWLKSGQVTQQQEIGKRLGRDTSTITRWLQKYRRGGLKQLLQVNKAPGNERKINAEVLADLQRQLQNPEGFRSYGAIVEWLQEKHGLTVEYGTVYATVRYLLGGKLKVPRPQSHQQNEQAVETFKKTLELPSLR
;
A
#
# COMPACT_ATOMS: atom_id res chain seq x y z
N MET A 1 13.08 -21.02 36.36
CA MET A 1 11.97 -20.49 37.18
C MET A 1 10.83 -20.07 36.26
N SER A 2 9.72 -20.82 36.24
CA SER A 2 8.56 -20.48 35.40
C SER A 2 7.86 -19.24 35.96
N ARG A 3 7.60 -18.24 35.12
CA ARG A 3 6.95 -17.00 35.55
C ARG A 3 5.50 -17.33 35.90
N PRO A 4 4.98 -16.92 37.08
CA PRO A 4 3.62 -17.26 37.47
C PRO A 4 2.63 -16.76 36.42
N PHE A 5 1.71 -17.64 36.02
CA PHE A 5 0.68 -17.38 35.05
C PHE A 5 -0.45 -16.58 35.71
N ASN A 6 -0.20 -15.31 36.01
CA ASN A 6 -1.21 -14.40 36.50
C ASN A 6 -1.52 -13.32 35.46
N ILE A 7 -2.77 -13.21 35.06
CA ILE A 7 -3.24 -12.25 34.04
C ILE A 7 -4.59 -11.72 34.47
N GLU A 8 -4.63 -10.43 34.76
CA GLU A 8 -5.87 -9.72 35.04
C GLU A 8 -6.52 -9.33 33.71
N ILE A 9 -7.75 -9.82 33.50
CA ILE A 9 -8.57 -9.45 32.36
C ILE A 9 -9.58 -8.40 32.84
N THR A 10 -9.46 -7.20 32.30
CA THR A 10 -10.23 -6.02 32.70
C THR A 10 -11.66 -6.06 32.17
N GLU A 11 -11.87 -6.71 31.04
CA GLU A 11 -13.15 -6.81 30.37
C GLU A 11 -14.06 -7.87 31.00
N SER A 12 -15.37 -7.66 30.88
CA SER A 12 -16.37 -8.58 31.40
C SER A 12 -16.55 -9.80 30.49
N GLU A 13 -17.06 -10.89 31.07
CA GLU A 13 -17.35 -12.11 30.31
C GLU A 13 -18.40 -11.89 29.21
N ALA A 14 -19.44 -11.09 29.51
CA ALA A 14 -20.52 -10.78 28.58
C ALA A 14 -20.02 -9.99 27.36
N GLU A 15 -19.12 -9.02 27.56
CA GLU A 15 -18.49 -8.25 26.48
C GLU A 15 -17.66 -9.15 25.55
N LEU A 16 -16.87 -10.05 26.15
CA LEU A 16 -16.05 -11.01 25.41
C LEU A 16 -16.90 -11.95 24.54
N LYS A 17 -17.99 -12.47 25.10
CA LYS A 17 -18.91 -13.36 24.40
C LYS A 17 -19.59 -12.66 23.23
N LYS A 18 -20.04 -11.41 23.42
CA LYS A 18 -20.63 -10.59 22.35
C LYS A 18 -19.61 -10.32 21.24
N GLN A 19 -18.38 -9.96 21.57
CA GLN A 19 -17.32 -9.75 20.57
C GLN A 19 -17.01 -11.01 19.77
N LEU A 20 -16.95 -12.17 20.43
CA LEU A 20 -16.71 -13.47 19.77
C LEU A 20 -17.77 -13.83 18.72
N GLN A 21 -19.02 -13.37 18.88
CA GLN A 21 -20.09 -13.61 17.92
C GLN A 21 -19.97 -12.74 16.65
N HIS A 22 -19.41 -11.54 16.77
CA HIS A 22 -19.31 -10.58 15.65
C HIS A 22 -17.98 -10.66 14.89
N VAL A 23 -16.93 -11.25 15.48
CA VAL A 23 -15.60 -11.30 14.88
C VAL A 23 -15.54 -12.31 13.73
N ARG A 24 -15.13 -11.82 12.56
CA ARG A 24 -14.97 -12.64 11.34
C ARG A 24 -13.55 -13.16 11.15
N GLU A 25 -12.54 -12.45 11.64
CA GLU A 25 -11.14 -12.85 11.49
C GLU A 25 -10.78 -14.00 12.44
N ALA A 26 -10.26 -15.11 11.89
CA ALA A 26 -9.95 -16.31 12.66
C ALA A 26 -8.93 -16.05 13.80
N ILE A 27 -7.85 -15.33 13.52
CA ILE A 27 -6.80 -15.03 14.51
C ILE A 27 -7.35 -14.12 15.62
N ALA A 28 -8.20 -13.14 15.28
CA ALA A 28 -8.84 -12.28 16.25
C ALA A 28 -9.79 -13.10 17.16
N LYS A 29 -10.51 -14.06 16.58
CA LYS A 29 -11.39 -14.97 17.32
C LYS A 29 -10.60 -15.84 18.31
N GLU A 30 -9.49 -16.45 17.88
CA GLU A 30 -8.60 -17.23 18.77
C GLU A 30 -8.12 -16.41 19.98
N LYS A 31 -7.66 -15.17 19.74
CA LYS A 31 -7.18 -14.26 20.78
C LYS A 31 -8.29 -13.87 21.78
N LEU A 32 -9.50 -13.65 21.29
CA LEU A 32 -10.66 -13.36 22.13
C LEU A 32 -11.12 -14.59 22.92
N GLN A 33 -11.08 -15.77 22.31
CA GLN A 33 -11.50 -17.02 22.93
C GLN A 33 -10.56 -17.41 24.07
N MET A 34 -9.25 -17.25 23.87
CA MET A 34 -8.25 -17.35 24.93
C MET A 34 -8.60 -16.48 26.14
N ARG A 35 -8.99 -15.21 25.91
CA ARG A 35 -9.34 -14.27 26.98
C ARG A 35 -10.63 -14.67 27.68
N TRP A 36 -11.63 -15.10 26.93
CA TRP A 36 -12.88 -15.59 27.52
C TRP A 36 -12.65 -16.80 28.44
N TRP A 37 -11.81 -17.76 28.04
CA TRP A 37 -11.43 -18.90 28.90
C TRP A 37 -10.70 -18.48 30.18
N LEU A 38 -9.81 -17.50 30.07
CA LEU A 38 -9.09 -16.98 31.23
C LEU A 38 -10.00 -16.21 32.18
N LYS A 39 -10.93 -15.41 31.65
CA LYS A 39 -11.87 -14.62 32.47
C LYS A 39 -12.93 -15.51 33.13
N SER A 40 -13.40 -16.54 32.42
CA SER A 40 -14.37 -17.52 32.95
C SER A 40 -13.74 -18.58 33.85
N GLY A 41 -12.40 -18.58 34.02
CA GLY A 41 -11.69 -19.57 34.83
C GLY A 41 -11.64 -20.98 34.24
N GLN A 42 -12.06 -21.17 32.98
CA GLN A 42 -12.05 -22.48 32.31
C GLN A 42 -10.65 -23.03 32.05
N VAL A 43 -9.65 -22.15 32.03
CA VAL A 43 -8.25 -22.53 31.82
C VAL A 43 -7.38 -21.74 32.78
N THR A 44 -6.54 -22.43 33.53
CA THR A 44 -5.59 -21.84 34.49
C THR A 44 -4.15 -21.95 34.01
N GLN A 45 -3.88 -22.71 32.95
CA GLN A 45 -2.53 -22.98 32.46
C GLN A 45 -2.36 -22.59 30.99
N GLN A 46 -1.22 -21.98 30.68
CA GLN A 46 -0.89 -21.59 29.30
C GLN A 46 -0.80 -22.78 28.33
N GLN A 47 -0.29 -23.92 28.80
CA GLN A 47 -0.13 -25.13 28.00
C GLN A 47 -1.49 -25.65 27.51
N GLU A 48 -2.51 -25.54 28.36
CA GLU A 48 -3.86 -25.94 28.02
C GLU A 48 -4.49 -25.04 26.94
N ILE A 49 -4.24 -23.73 26.99
CA ILE A 49 -4.65 -22.80 25.92
C ILE A 49 -4.03 -23.22 24.58
N GLY A 50 -2.71 -23.50 24.58
CA GLY A 50 -1.99 -23.94 23.38
C GLY A 50 -2.59 -25.20 22.78
N LYS A 51 -2.85 -26.22 23.62
CA LYS A 51 -3.49 -27.48 23.20
C LYS A 51 -4.88 -27.25 22.62
N ARG A 52 -5.73 -26.44 23.27
CA ARG A 52 -7.11 -26.16 22.80
C ARG A 52 -7.15 -25.36 21.50
N LEU A 53 -6.21 -24.43 21.28
CA LEU A 53 -6.13 -23.62 20.06
C LEU A 53 -5.31 -24.26 18.93
N GLY A 54 -4.61 -25.37 19.20
CA GLY A 54 -3.64 -25.93 18.25
C GLY A 54 -2.46 -24.98 17.97
N ARG A 55 -2.06 -24.19 18.98
CA ARG A 55 -0.96 -23.20 18.89
C ARG A 55 0.16 -23.56 19.84
N ASP A 56 1.39 -23.25 19.42
CA ASP A 56 2.53 -23.40 20.30
C ASP A 56 2.44 -22.46 21.52
N THR A 57 2.97 -22.92 22.64
CA THR A 57 3.01 -22.18 23.90
C THR A 57 3.68 -20.81 23.74
N SER A 58 4.75 -20.68 22.95
CA SER A 58 5.42 -19.39 22.72
C SER A 58 4.51 -18.35 22.05
N THR A 59 3.59 -18.78 21.20
CA THR A 59 2.60 -17.90 20.56
C THR A 59 1.64 -17.35 21.60
N ILE A 60 1.17 -18.20 22.51
CA ILE A 60 0.31 -17.79 23.62
C ILE A 60 1.07 -16.82 24.54
N THR A 61 2.34 -17.09 24.87
CA THR A 61 3.19 -16.16 25.65
C THR A 61 3.23 -14.78 24.98
N ARG A 62 3.48 -14.74 23.68
CA ARG A 62 3.58 -13.49 22.90
C ARG A 62 2.26 -12.72 22.92
N TRP A 63 1.13 -13.39 22.78
CA TRP A 63 -0.19 -12.76 22.84
C TRP A 63 -0.47 -12.18 24.22
N LEU A 64 -0.18 -12.91 25.28
CA LEU A 64 -0.39 -12.46 26.65
C LEU A 64 0.53 -11.27 27.00
N GLN A 65 1.78 -11.29 26.54
CA GLN A 65 2.69 -10.14 26.67
C GLN A 65 2.17 -8.91 25.90
N LYS A 66 1.64 -9.10 24.68
CA LYS A 66 1.05 -8.02 23.88
C LYS A 66 -0.17 -7.42 24.58
N TYR A 67 -1.02 -8.27 25.16
CA TYR A 67 -2.17 -7.84 25.94
C TYR A 67 -1.76 -7.08 27.22
N ARG A 68 -0.75 -7.54 27.96
CA ARG A 68 -0.24 -6.82 29.15
C ARG A 68 0.26 -5.40 28.84
N ARG A 69 0.77 -5.16 27.63
CA ARG A 69 1.34 -3.84 27.24
C ARG A 69 0.30 -2.82 26.82
N GLY A 70 -0.84 -3.23 26.28
CA GLY A 70 -1.80 -2.29 25.68
C GLY A 70 -3.21 -2.85 25.53
N GLY A 71 -3.55 -3.83 26.36
CA GLY A 71 -4.87 -4.43 26.48
C GLY A 71 -5.39 -5.02 25.17
N LEU A 72 -6.71 -4.98 25.04
CA LEU A 72 -7.41 -5.54 23.89
C LEU A 72 -7.06 -4.86 22.56
N LYS A 73 -6.94 -3.52 22.57
CA LYS A 73 -6.61 -2.74 21.37
C LYS A 73 -5.30 -3.23 20.76
N GLN A 74 -4.25 -3.37 21.58
CA GLN A 74 -2.96 -3.81 21.09
C GLN A 74 -2.96 -5.29 20.72
N LEU A 75 -3.69 -6.15 21.44
CA LEU A 75 -3.80 -7.58 21.11
C LEU A 75 -4.39 -7.81 19.71
N LEU A 76 -5.45 -7.08 19.37
CA LEU A 76 -6.16 -7.17 18.10
C LEU A 76 -5.53 -6.37 16.97
N GLN A 77 -4.60 -5.45 17.27
CA GLN A 77 -3.91 -4.67 16.26
C GLN A 77 -3.17 -5.59 15.27
N VAL A 78 -3.58 -5.52 14.00
CA VAL A 78 -2.88 -6.13 12.87
C VAL A 78 -1.82 -5.15 12.39
N ASN A 79 -0.57 -5.38 12.79
CA ASN A 79 0.55 -4.61 12.26
C ASN A 79 0.86 -5.15 10.86
N LYS A 80 0.42 -4.45 9.81
CA LYS A 80 0.99 -4.65 8.49
C LYS A 80 2.33 -3.92 8.48
N ALA A 81 3.38 -4.61 8.04
CA ALA A 81 4.64 -3.94 7.79
C ALA A 81 4.36 -2.78 6.80
N PRO A 82 4.87 -1.56 7.06
CA PRO A 82 4.86 -0.54 6.03
C PRO A 82 5.53 -1.16 4.80
N GLY A 83 4.85 -1.10 3.65
CA GLY A 83 5.45 -1.57 2.41
C GLY A 83 6.76 -0.82 2.13
N ASN A 84 7.51 -1.28 1.13
CA ASN A 84 8.78 -0.65 0.79
C ASN A 84 8.59 0.86 0.51
N GLU A 85 9.48 1.69 1.05
CA GLU A 85 9.42 3.13 0.83
C GLU A 85 9.55 3.45 -0.67
N ARG A 86 8.73 4.37 -1.15
CA ARG A 86 8.75 4.74 -2.57
C ARG A 86 10.03 5.52 -2.85
N LYS A 87 10.80 5.09 -3.86
CA LYS A 87 12.00 5.81 -4.32
C LYS A 87 11.71 7.24 -4.81
N ILE A 88 10.49 7.47 -5.31
CA ILE A 88 10.03 8.80 -5.72
C ILE A 88 9.20 9.36 -4.55
N ASN A 89 9.79 10.31 -3.83
CA ASN A 89 9.16 11.02 -2.73
C ASN A 89 8.05 11.95 -3.22
N ALA A 90 7.18 12.39 -2.30
CA ALA A 90 6.06 13.29 -2.62
C ALA A 90 6.53 14.63 -3.22
N GLU A 91 7.65 15.17 -2.75
CA GLU A 91 8.25 16.41 -3.29
C GLU A 91 8.68 16.25 -4.75
N VAL A 92 9.41 15.16 -5.03
CA VAL A 92 9.88 14.82 -6.38
C VAL A 92 8.70 14.57 -7.32
N LEU A 93 7.63 13.95 -6.81
CA LEU A 93 6.41 13.71 -7.57
C LEU A 93 5.71 15.03 -7.94
N ALA A 94 5.64 15.99 -7.02
CA ALA A 94 5.07 17.30 -7.28
C ALA A 94 5.89 18.10 -8.31
N ASP A 95 7.22 18.06 -8.22
CA ASP A 95 8.11 18.70 -9.19
C ASP A 95 8.01 18.06 -10.57
N LEU A 96 7.96 16.72 -10.63
CA LEU A 96 7.74 15.99 -11.88
C LEU A 96 6.39 16.35 -12.51
N GLN A 97 5.34 16.50 -11.70
CA GLN A 97 4.02 16.91 -12.19
C GLN A 97 4.03 18.32 -12.79
N ARG A 98 4.70 19.28 -12.15
CA ARG A 98 4.87 20.65 -12.71
C ARG A 98 5.63 20.60 -14.03
N GLN A 99 6.72 19.83 -14.09
CA GLN A 99 7.54 19.74 -15.29
C GLN A 99 6.81 19.06 -16.46
N LEU A 100 5.91 18.10 -16.18
CA LEU A 100 5.03 17.50 -17.20
C LEU A 100 3.98 18.48 -17.75
N GLN A 101 3.57 19.49 -16.97
CA GLN A 101 2.62 20.51 -17.41
C GLN A 101 3.26 21.55 -18.33
N ASN A 102 4.56 21.83 -18.16
CA ASN A 102 5.31 22.81 -18.96
C ASN A 102 5.24 22.50 -20.48
N PRO A 103 5.16 23.54 -21.35
CA PRO A 103 4.94 23.37 -22.78
C PRO A 103 6.05 22.58 -23.50
N GLU A 104 7.30 22.69 -23.05
CA GLU A 104 8.42 21.92 -23.60
C GLU A 104 8.34 20.42 -23.26
N GLY A 105 7.81 20.07 -22.09
CA GLY A 105 7.54 18.71 -21.64
C GLY A 105 8.75 17.75 -21.69
N PHE A 106 8.49 16.46 -21.44
CA PHE A 106 9.49 15.41 -21.65
C PHE A 106 9.24 14.68 -22.97
N ARG A 107 10.32 14.47 -23.73
CA ARG A 107 10.30 13.77 -25.03
C ARG A 107 10.19 12.25 -24.88
N SER A 108 10.64 11.70 -23.75
CA SER A 108 10.58 10.27 -23.47
C SER A 108 10.62 10.02 -21.96
N TYR A 109 10.28 8.80 -21.54
CA TYR A 109 10.48 8.39 -20.14
C TYR A 109 11.97 8.27 -19.78
N GLY A 110 12.86 8.06 -20.77
CA GLY A 110 14.32 8.08 -20.56
C GLY A 110 14.81 9.46 -20.14
N ALA A 111 14.31 10.52 -20.78
CA ALA A 111 14.62 11.90 -20.39
C ALA A 111 14.15 12.23 -18.96
N ILE A 112 13.10 11.55 -18.47
CA ILE A 112 12.64 11.70 -17.08
C ILE A 112 13.60 11.00 -16.12
N VAL A 113 14.15 9.84 -16.49
CA VAL A 113 15.17 9.13 -15.68
C VAL A 113 16.42 9.99 -15.53
N GLU A 114 16.92 10.55 -16.63
CA GLU A 114 18.09 11.46 -16.63
C GLU A 114 17.81 12.71 -15.78
N TRP A 115 16.66 13.34 -15.96
CA TRP A 115 16.28 14.52 -15.17
C TRP A 115 16.14 14.22 -13.67
N LEU A 116 15.60 13.06 -13.29
CA LEU A 116 15.52 12.63 -11.89
C LEU A 116 16.91 12.40 -11.28
N GLN A 117 17.86 11.91 -12.09
CA GLN A 117 19.24 11.71 -11.66
C GLN A 117 19.97 13.05 -11.52
N GLU A 118 19.85 13.97 -12.48
CA GLU A 118 20.54 15.26 -12.47
C GLU A 118 20.01 16.22 -11.39
N LYS A 119 18.68 16.34 -11.26
CA LYS A 119 18.06 17.32 -10.37
C LYS A 119 17.87 16.81 -8.94
N HIS A 120 17.53 15.54 -8.79
CA HIS A 120 17.19 14.97 -7.48
C HIS A 120 18.19 13.91 -7.01
N GLY A 121 19.20 13.54 -7.81
CA GLY A 121 20.19 12.52 -7.45
C GLY A 121 19.59 11.11 -7.34
N LEU A 122 18.42 10.88 -7.91
CA LEU A 122 17.68 9.63 -7.73
C LEU A 122 17.87 8.68 -8.91
N THR A 123 18.56 7.56 -8.65
CA THR A 123 18.66 6.46 -9.62
C THR A 123 17.39 5.61 -9.59
N VAL A 124 16.44 5.97 -10.45
CA VAL A 124 15.15 5.27 -10.59
C VAL A 124 15.15 4.44 -11.87
N GLU A 125 14.67 3.20 -11.77
CA GLU A 125 14.52 2.33 -12.93
C GLU A 125 13.43 2.84 -13.88
N TYR A 126 13.65 2.71 -15.19
CA TYR A 126 12.71 3.11 -16.24
C TYR A 126 11.29 2.62 -15.99
N GLY A 127 11.12 1.35 -15.58
CA GLY A 127 9.79 0.78 -15.30
C GLY A 127 9.06 1.49 -14.16
N THR A 128 9.80 1.93 -13.14
CA THR A 128 9.25 2.70 -12.01
C THR A 128 8.82 4.09 -12.46
N VAL A 129 9.62 4.74 -13.31
CA VAL A 129 9.28 6.04 -13.91
C VAL A 129 8.04 5.93 -14.79
N TYR A 130 7.99 4.92 -15.67
CA TYR A 130 6.82 4.66 -16.52
C TYR A 130 5.56 4.45 -15.68
N ALA A 131 5.62 3.57 -14.67
CA ALA A 131 4.47 3.30 -13.82
C ALA A 131 4.00 4.56 -13.08
N THR A 132 4.95 5.36 -12.58
CA THR A 132 4.65 6.60 -11.87
C THR A 132 4.01 7.65 -12.79
N VAL A 133 4.60 7.91 -13.94
CA VAL A 133 4.11 8.94 -14.86
C VAL A 133 2.78 8.52 -15.49
N ARG A 134 2.66 7.25 -15.93
CA ARG A 134 1.48 6.75 -16.64
C ARG A 134 0.29 6.50 -15.72
N TYR A 135 0.50 5.85 -14.58
CA TYR A 135 -0.60 5.42 -13.70
C TYR A 135 -0.85 6.34 -12.52
N LEU A 136 0.19 6.94 -11.92
CA LEU A 136 0.01 7.84 -10.77
C LEU A 136 -0.26 9.28 -11.20
N LEU A 137 0.52 9.80 -12.14
CA LEU A 137 0.41 11.20 -12.59
C LEU A 137 -0.54 11.39 -13.78
N GLY A 138 -0.93 10.29 -14.46
CA GLY A 138 -1.75 10.35 -15.67
C GLY A 138 -1.12 11.16 -16.80
N GLY A 139 0.20 11.38 -16.76
CA GLY A 139 0.92 12.24 -17.68
C GLY A 139 0.90 11.67 -19.10
N LYS A 140 0.58 12.51 -20.08
CA LYS A 140 0.77 12.21 -21.49
C LYS A 140 2.08 12.85 -21.93
N LEU A 141 2.98 12.05 -22.51
CA LEU A 141 4.20 12.58 -23.12
C LEU A 141 3.81 13.52 -24.27
N LYS A 142 4.44 14.69 -24.33
CA LYS A 142 4.22 15.69 -25.37
C LYS A 142 5.11 15.37 -26.58
N VAL A 143 4.88 14.22 -27.19
CA VAL A 143 5.61 13.76 -28.38
C VAL A 143 4.73 13.97 -29.61
N PRO A 144 5.27 14.47 -30.73
CA PRO A 144 4.53 14.50 -31.98
C PRO A 144 4.01 13.10 -32.33
N ARG A 145 2.80 13.02 -32.88
CA ARG A 145 2.23 11.75 -33.32
C ARG A 145 3.19 11.10 -34.32
N PRO A 146 3.56 9.81 -34.14
CA PRO A 146 4.42 9.13 -35.11
C PRO A 146 3.77 9.15 -36.49
N GLN A 147 4.53 9.56 -37.50
CA GLN A 147 4.12 9.55 -38.89
C GLN A 147 4.23 8.11 -39.45
N SER A 148 3.29 7.73 -40.30
CA SER A 148 3.34 6.43 -40.96
C SER A 148 4.50 6.41 -41.95
N HIS A 149 5.28 5.33 -41.99
CA HIS A 149 6.34 5.16 -42.97
C HIS A 149 5.80 5.15 -44.43
N GLN A 150 4.51 4.85 -44.61
CA GLN A 150 3.84 4.87 -45.92
C GLN A 150 3.27 6.25 -46.28
N GLN A 151 3.50 7.27 -45.45
CA GLN A 151 2.99 8.61 -45.71
C GLN A 151 3.73 9.22 -46.90
N ASN A 152 3.01 9.40 -48.01
CA ASN A 152 3.55 10.05 -49.19
C ASN A 152 3.65 11.58 -48.95
N GLU A 153 4.88 12.10 -48.91
CA GLU A 153 5.17 13.52 -48.66
C GLU A 153 4.46 14.45 -49.66
N GLN A 154 4.40 14.07 -50.93
CA GLN A 154 3.76 14.87 -51.99
C GLN A 154 2.24 14.96 -51.79
N ALA A 155 1.60 13.90 -51.30
CA ALA A 155 0.17 13.90 -50.99
C ALA A 155 -0.16 14.76 -49.76
N VAL A 156 0.76 14.86 -48.80
CA VAL A 156 0.60 15.70 -47.60
C VAL A 156 0.74 17.18 -47.95
N GLU A 157 1.69 17.54 -48.81
CA GLU A 157 1.89 18.93 -49.24
C GLU A 157 0.75 19.44 -50.11
N THR A 158 0.26 18.61 -51.04
CA THR A 158 -0.91 18.96 -51.86
C THR A 158 -2.15 19.12 -50.99
N PHE A 159 -2.40 18.22 -50.04
CA PHE A 159 -3.51 18.35 -49.09
C PHE A 159 -3.42 19.65 -48.24
N LYS A 160 -2.24 20.03 -47.76
CA LYS A 160 -2.05 21.29 -47.02
C LYS A 160 -2.30 22.54 -47.87
N LYS A 161 -1.95 22.50 -49.16
CA LYS A 161 -2.13 23.63 -50.09
C LYS A 161 -3.57 23.77 -50.59
N THR A 162 -4.31 22.66 -50.70
CA THR A 162 -5.69 22.62 -51.25
C THR A 162 -6.78 22.87 -50.19
N LEU A 163 -6.42 22.97 -48.91
CA LEU A 163 -7.36 23.37 -47.85
C LEU A 163 -7.70 24.86 -47.96
N GLU A 164 -8.68 25.20 -48.81
CA GLU A 164 -9.36 26.49 -48.67
C GLU A 164 -10.18 26.49 -47.37
N LEU A 165 -9.96 27.50 -46.53
CA LEU A 165 -10.73 27.70 -45.31
C LEU A 165 -12.22 27.82 -45.68
N PRO A 166 -13.14 27.09 -45.02
CA PRO A 166 -14.56 27.28 -45.28
C PRO A 166 -14.92 28.73 -44.99
N SER A 167 -15.48 29.43 -45.99
CA SER A 167 -16.04 30.76 -45.78
C SER A 167 -17.10 30.67 -44.70
N LEU A 168 -16.85 31.28 -43.54
CA LEU A 168 -17.83 31.40 -42.46
C LEU A 168 -19.07 32.11 -43.04
N ARG A 169 -20.19 31.39 -43.12
CA ARG A 169 -21.52 31.99 -43.29
C ARG A 169 -22.09 32.33 -41.92
#